data_AF-H0GKL7-F1
#
_entry.id   AF-H0GKL7-F1
#
_cell.length_a   1.000
_cell.length_b   1.000
_cell.length_c   1.000
_cell.angle_alpha   90.00
_cell.angle_beta   90.00
_cell.angle_gamma   90.00
#
_symmetry.space_group_name_H-M   'P 1'
#
loop_
_entity.id
_entity.type
_entity.pdbx_description
1 polymer ?
#
loop_
_entity_poly.entity_id
_entity_poly.type
_entity_poly.pdbx_seq_one_letter_code
_entity_poly.pdbx_strand_id
1 'polypeptide(L)'
;MQEVRNELSRASTLSVKMATAGKQFPMVSVFVDPSRKKDKVVAEDGRNCENSLPIDHSVMVGIRAVGERLREGVDEDANSYLCLDYDVYLTHEPCSMCSMALIHSRVRRVVFLTEMQRTGSLKLTSGDGYCMNDNKQLNSTYEAFQWIGEEYPVGQVDRDVCC
;
A
#
# COMPACT_ATOMS: atom_id res chain seq x y z
N MET A 1 7.44 -16.43 -5.80
CA MET A 1 6.69 -16.80 -4.58
C MET A 1 7.43 -16.48 -3.29
N GLN A 2 8.72 -16.82 -3.13
CA GLN A 2 9.45 -16.54 -1.89
C GLN A 2 9.49 -15.05 -1.51
N GLU A 3 9.72 -14.16 -2.50
CA GLU A 3 9.77 -12.72 -2.25
C GLU A 3 8.45 -12.16 -1.73
N VAL A 4 7.32 -12.54 -2.34
CA VAL A 4 5.97 -12.15 -1.88
C VAL A 4 5.77 -12.53 -0.41
N ARG A 5 6.11 -13.76 -0.03
CA ARG A 5 6.00 -14.24 1.36
C ARG A 5 6.87 -13.42 2.32
N ASN A 6 8.09 -13.09 1.92
CA ASN A 6 9.00 -12.29 2.73
C ASN A 6 8.44 -10.88 2.99
N GLU A 7 7.89 -10.22 1.97
CA GLU A 7 7.37 -8.86 2.10
C GLU A 7 6.02 -8.81 2.83
N LEU A 8 5.15 -9.80 2.63
CA LEU A 8 3.93 -9.96 3.43
C LEU A 8 4.26 -10.21 4.91
N SER A 9 5.22 -11.09 5.19
CA SER A 9 5.70 -11.34 6.56
C SER A 9 6.24 -10.07 7.21
N ARG A 10 6.98 -9.24 6.46
CA ARG A 10 7.49 -7.95 6.92
C ARG A 10 6.35 -6.98 7.26
N ALA A 11 5.41 -6.79 6.34
CA ALA A 11 4.28 -5.88 6.51
C ALA A 11 3.42 -6.30 7.72
N SER A 12 3.12 -7.59 7.84
CA SER A 12 2.40 -8.20 8.96
C SER A 12 3.12 -8.01 10.29
N THR A 13 4.42 -8.33 10.36
CA THR A 13 5.21 -8.17 11.59
C THR A 13 5.20 -6.73 12.08
N LEU A 14 5.34 -5.76 11.17
CA LEU A 14 5.32 -4.35 11.54
C LEU A 14 3.93 -3.90 12.00
N SER A 15 2.86 -4.33 11.33
CA SER A 15 1.48 -4.07 11.74
C SER A 15 1.18 -4.59 13.15
N VAL A 16 1.56 -5.85 13.45
CA VAL A 16 1.39 -6.44 14.77
C VAL A 16 2.19 -5.68 15.83
N LYS A 17 3.42 -5.27 15.50
CA LYS A 17 4.24 -4.45 16.40
C LYS A 17 3.58 -3.09 16.70
N MET A 18 3.04 -2.41 15.69
CA MET A 18 2.32 -1.15 15.87
C MET A 18 1.09 -1.32 16.76
N ALA A 19 0.28 -2.35 16.50
CA ALA A 19 -0.91 -2.66 17.30
C ALA A 19 -0.55 -2.97 18.76
N THR A 20 0.50 -3.77 18.99
CA THR A 20 1.00 -4.09 20.34
C THR A 20 1.54 -2.86 21.07
N ALA A 21 2.09 -1.89 20.33
CA ALA A 21 2.52 -0.60 20.86
C ALA A 21 1.36 0.39 21.08
N GLY A 22 0.10 -0.02 20.88
CA GLY A 22 -1.07 0.81 21.10
C GLY A 22 -1.32 1.87 20.02
N LYS A 23 -0.72 1.71 18.82
CA LYS A 23 -1.00 2.60 17.69
C LYS A 23 -2.42 2.33 17.16
N GLN A 24 -3.18 3.40 16.91
CA GLN A 24 -4.57 3.33 16.48
C GLN A 24 -4.71 2.77 15.05
N PHE A 25 -3.75 3.07 14.17
CA PHE A 25 -3.78 2.72 12.75
C PHE A 25 -2.59 1.82 12.39
N PRO A 26 -2.60 0.52 12.76
CA PRO A 26 -1.50 -0.42 12.50
C PRO A 26 -1.40 -0.84 11.02
N MET A 27 -1.43 0.12 10.10
CA MET A 27 -1.49 -0.10 8.67
C MET A 27 -0.13 0.19 8.05
N VAL A 28 0.34 -0.77 7.27
CA VAL A 28 1.67 -0.79 6.68
C VAL A 28 1.56 -1.07 5.19
N SER A 29 2.42 -0.39 4.43
CA SER A 29 2.66 -0.60 3.02
C SER A 29 4.16 -0.81 2.76
N VAL A 30 4.48 -1.69 1.82
CA VAL A 30 5.85 -1.97 1.40
C VAL A 30 5.93 -1.85 -0.12
N PHE A 31 6.72 -0.90 -0.60
CA PHE A 31 6.95 -0.66 -2.01
C PHE A 31 8.28 -1.27 -2.42
N VAL A 32 8.24 -2.12 -3.45
CA VAL A 32 9.38 -2.87 -3.94
C VAL A 32 9.55 -2.60 -5.42
N ASP A 33 10.69 -2.03 -5.77
CA ASP A 33 11.17 -2.00 -7.15
C ASP A 33 11.81 -3.35 -7.49
N PRO A 34 11.24 -4.16 -8.37
CA PRO A 34 11.80 -5.46 -8.75
C PRO A 34 13.18 -5.35 -9.42
N SER A 35 13.49 -4.19 -10.02
CA SER A 35 14.79 -3.92 -10.65
C SER A 35 15.88 -3.58 -9.62
N ARG A 36 15.50 -3.07 -8.43
CA ARG A 36 16.41 -2.65 -7.36
C ARG A 36 16.25 -3.53 -6.12
N LYS A 37 17.11 -4.53 -5.98
CA LYS A 37 17.00 -5.57 -4.92
C LYS A 37 17.16 -5.06 -3.48
N LYS A 38 17.77 -3.90 -3.22
CA LYS A 38 18.14 -3.45 -1.86
C LYS A 38 17.32 -2.27 -1.31
N ASP A 39 16.65 -1.47 -2.15
CA ASP A 39 16.12 -0.17 -1.74
C ASP A 39 14.59 -0.14 -1.65
N LYS A 40 14.03 -1.02 -0.84
CA LYS A 40 12.59 -1.11 -0.58
C LYS A 40 12.14 0.07 0.30
N VAL A 41 10.95 0.60 0.06
CA VAL A 41 10.32 1.60 0.96
C VAL A 41 9.31 0.87 1.82
N VAL A 42 9.40 1.04 3.13
CA VAL A 42 8.38 0.58 4.08
C VAL A 42 7.77 1.81 4.71
N ALA A 43 6.45 1.92 4.66
CA ALA A 43 5.72 3.06 5.20
C ALA A 43 4.61 2.61 6.14
N GLU A 44 4.61 3.23 7.31
CA GLU A 44 3.56 3.11 8.33
C GLU A 44 2.51 4.21 8.10
N ASP A 45 1.31 4.00 8.63
CA ASP A 45 0.29 5.03 8.67
C ASP A 45 0.70 6.22 9.53
N GLY A 46 0.79 7.39 8.90
CA GLY A 46 1.26 8.62 9.52
C GLY A 46 0.25 9.22 10.49
N ARG A 47 -1.04 8.82 10.46
CA ARG A 47 -2.08 9.30 11.39
C ARG A 47 -1.84 8.87 12.85
N ASN A 48 -0.82 8.04 13.08
CA ASN A 48 -0.33 7.66 14.39
C ASN A 48 0.65 8.67 15.04
N CYS A 49 0.91 9.80 14.38
CA CYS A 49 1.88 10.81 14.78
C CYS A 49 1.20 12.16 15.05
N GLU A 50 1.80 12.98 15.91
CA GLU A 50 1.36 14.36 16.10
C GLU A 50 1.55 15.17 14.82
N ASN A 51 0.61 16.08 14.52
CA ASN A 51 0.59 16.92 13.31
C ASN A 51 0.44 16.15 11.97
N SER A 52 -0.06 14.92 12.01
CA SER A 52 -0.42 14.18 10.79
C SER A 52 -1.65 14.79 10.11
N LEU A 53 -1.70 14.68 8.79
CA LEU A 53 -2.88 15.03 8.00
C LEU A 53 -3.82 13.81 7.89
N PRO A 54 -5.14 14.04 7.72
CA PRO A 54 -6.08 12.95 7.47
C PRO A 54 -5.75 12.08 6.24
N ILE A 55 -4.93 12.58 5.32
CA ILE A 55 -4.51 11.87 4.10
C ILE A 55 -3.21 11.07 4.28
N ASP A 56 -2.56 11.11 5.44
CA ASP A 56 -1.27 10.45 5.70
C ASP A 56 -1.41 8.93 5.89
N HIS A 57 -2.17 8.28 5.01
CA HIS A 57 -2.32 6.83 5.01
C HIS A 57 -1.00 6.19 4.60
N SER A 58 -0.79 4.94 5.03
CA SER A 58 0.47 4.21 4.78
C SER A 58 0.92 4.27 3.30
N VAL A 59 -0.01 4.11 2.35
CA VAL A 59 0.26 4.19 0.90
C VAL A 59 0.71 5.59 0.46
N MET A 60 0.05 6.64 0.94
CA MET A 60 0.40 8.03 0.59
C MET A 60 1.77 8.40 1.13
N VAL A 61 2.05 8.02 2.37
CA VAL A 61 3.37 8.18 3.01
C VAL A 61 4.43 7.44 2.21
N GLY A 62 4.15 6.21 1.76
CA GLY A 62 5.07 5.42 0.96
C GLY A 62 5.38 6.01 -0.41
N ILE A 63 4.37 6.49 -1.16
CA ILE A 63 4.58 7.16 -2.46
C ILE A 63 5.42 8.43 -2.29
N ARG A 64 5.16 9.23 -1.23
CA ARG A 64 5.98 10.40 -0.91
C ARG A 64 7.45 10.00 -0.66
N ALA A 65 7.68 8.97 0.16
CA ALA A 65 9.02 8.50 0.46
C ALA A 65 9.75 7.94 -0.78
N VAL A 66 9.04 7.29 -1.71
CA VAL A 66 9.60 6.92 -3.02
C VAL A 66 10.03 8.18 -3.78
N GLY A 67 9.16 9.19 -3.87
CA GLY A 67 9.45 10.43 -4.59
C GLY A 67 10.62 11.23 -4.01
N GLU A 68 10.77 11.27 -2.69
CA GLU A 68 11.92 11.89 -2.02
C GLU A 68 13.23 11.16 -2.39
N ARG A 69 13.25 9.82 -2.37
CA ARG A 69 14.42 9.03 -2.75
C ARG A 69 14.82 9.21 -4.22
N LEU A 70 13.85 9.30 -5.12
CA LEU A 70 14.14 9.52 -6.55
C LEU A 70 14.77 10.89 -6.81
N ARG A 71 14.45 11.91 -6.00
CA ARG A 71 15.07 13.24 -6.11
C ARG A 71 16.54 13.24 -5.68
N GLU A 72 16.94 12.36 -4.77
CA GLU A 72 18.32 12.27 -4.27
C GLU A 72 19.28 11.57 -5.24
N GLY A 73 18.77 10.79 -6.21
CA GLY A 73 19.57 9.94 -7.11
C GLY A 73 19.58 10.34 -8.58
N VAL A 74 19.48 11.64 -8.87
CA VAL A 74 19.14 12.22 -10.19
C VAL A 74 19.85 11.55 -11.39
N ASP A 75 19.03 10.95 -12.26
CA ASP A 75 19.28 10.86 -13.70
C ASP A 75 18.28 11.84 -14.34
N GLU A 76 18.77 12.91 -14.96
CA GLU A 76 17.97 14.07 -15.41
C GLU A 76 16.98 13.73 -16.53
N ASP A 77 17.07 12.54 -17.13
CA ASP A 77 16.23 12.07 -18.24
C ASP A 77 15.00 11.24 -17.82
N ALA A 78 14.78 11.01 -16.52
CA ALA A 78 13.70 10.16 -16.05
C ALA A 78 12.35 10.88 -16.02
N ASN A 79 11.71 11.04 -17.19
CA ASN A 79 10.29 11.35 -17.35
C ASN A 79 9.39 10.17 -16.88
N SER A 80 9.78 9.53 -15.77
CA SER A 80 9.32 8.24 -15.26
C SER A 80 8.33 8.45 -14.12
N TYR A 81 7.25 7.68 -14.14
CA TYR A 81 6.27 7.65 -13.05
C TYR A 81 6.93 7.18 -11.74
N LEU A 82 6.49 7.75 -10.60
CA LEU A 82 7.12 7.54 -9.28
C LEU A 82 7.33 6.08 -8.91
N CYS A 83 6.34 5.22 -9.16
CA CYS A 83 6.39 3.80 -8.78
C CYS A 83 6.22 2.89 -10.00
N LEU A 84 6.73 3.31 -11.16
CA LEU A 84 6.60 2.54 -12.40
C LEU A 84 7.14 1.12 -12.21
N ASP A 85 6.29 0.13 -12.48
CA ASP A 85 6.59 -1.30 -12.35
C ASP A 85 6.86 -1.82 -10.92
N TYR A 86 6.51 -1.04 -9.89
CA TYR A 86 6.66 -1.46 -8.50
C TYR A 86 5.61 -2.51 -8.10
N ASP A 87 6.02 -3.43 -7.22
CA ASP A 87 5.11 -4.27 -6.45
C ASP A 87 4.87 -3.64 -5.08
N VAL A 88 3.59 -3.51 -4.69
CA VAL A 88 3.20 -2.94 -3.41
C VAL A 88 2.51 -3.99 -2.56
N TYR A 89 3.00 -4.20 -1.34
CA TYR A 89 2.46 -5.15 -0.38
C TYR A 89 1.79 -4.38 0.76
N LEU A 90 0.51 -4.66 1.01
CA LEU A 90 -0.32 -3.93 1.94
C LEU A 90 -0.85 -4.86 3.03
N THR A 91 -0.99 -4.33 4.23
CA THR A 91 -1.67 -5.04 5.33
C THR A 91 -3.18 -5.04 5.13
N HIS A 92 -3.75 -3.89 4.78
CA HIS A 92 -5.18 -3.70 4.58
C HIS A 92 -5.43 -3.28 3.13
N GLU A 93 -6.60 -3.64 2.62
CA GLU A 93 -7.05 -3.22 1.31
C GLU A 93 -7.11 -1.68 1.21
N PRO A 94 -6.53 -1.09 0.16
CA PRO A 94 -6.48 0.36 0.03
C PRO A 94 -7.86 0.95 -0.26
N CYS A 95 -8.19 2.07 0.38
CA CYS A 95 -9.40 2.83 0.05
C CYS A 95 -9.26 3.58 -1.28
N SER A 96 -10.35 4.19 -1.75
CA SER A 96 -10.42 4.82 -3.07
C SER A 96 -9.32 5.86 -3.31
N MET A 97 -8.94 6.65 -2.29
CA MET A 97 -7.82 7.60 -2.40
C MET A 97 -6.49 6.88 -2.66
N CYS A 98 -6.15 5.89 -1.85
CA CYS A 98 -4.89 5.16 -1.96
C CYS A 98 -4.83 4.32 -3.24
N SER A 99 -5.95 3.69 -3.60
CA SER A 99 -6.10 2.93 -4.84
C SER A 99 -5.86 3.81 -6.07
N MET A 100 -6.42 5.03 -6.10
CA MET A 100 -6.20 5.96 -7.20
C MET A 100 -4.76 6.50 -7.22
N ALA A 101 -4.16 6.75 -6.06
CA ALA A 101 -2.76 7.15 -5.96
C ALA A 101 -1.81 6.08 -6.55
N LEU A 102 -2.10 4.80 -6.33
CA LEU A 102 -1.38 3.67 -6.92
C LEU A 102 -1.52 3.63 -8.45
N ILE A 103 -2.73 3.89 -8.99
CA ILE A 103 -2.97 4.02 -10.44
C ILE A 103 -2.11 5.14 -11.03
N HIS A 104 -2.15 6.33 -10.43
CA HIS A 104 -1.37 7.48 -10.90
C HIS A 104 0.14 7.26 -10.77
N SER A 105 0.58 6.40 -9.84
CA SER A 105 1.98 6.05 -9.65
C SER A 105 2.47 4.93 -10.56
N ARG A 106 1.59 4.32 -11.38
CA ARG A 106 1.88 3.22 -12.33
C ARG A 106 2.51 1.99 -11.68
N VAL A 107 2.01 1.62 -10.50
CA VAL A 107 2.41 0.35 -9.88
C VAL A 107 2.01 -0.81 -10.79
N ARG A 108 2.80 -1.88 -10.79
CA ARG A 108 2.49 -3.09 -11.56
C ARG A 108 1.46 -3.95 -10.86
N ARG A 109 1.64 -4.12 -9.54
CA ARG A 109 0.89 -5.08 -8.75
C ARG A 109 0.75 -4.66 -7.30
N VAL A 110 -0.42 -4.97 -6.74
CA VAL A 110 -0.75 -4.81 -5.32
C VAL A 110 -1.11 -6.17 -4.74
N VAL A 111 -0.53 -6.51 -3.59
CA VAL A 111 -0.90 -7.69 -2.80
C VAL A 111 -1.29 -7.25 -1.41
N PHE A 112 -2.48 -7.60 -0.93
CA PHE A 112 -2.96 -7.20 0.40
C PHE A 112 -3.41 -8.38 1.26
N LEU A 113 -3.32 -8.24 2.59
CA LEU A 113 -3.68 -9.31 3.54
C LEU A 113 -5.16 -9.29 3.91
N THR A 114 -5.69 -8.13 4.32
CA THR A 114 -7.04 -8.01 4.87
C THR A 114 -7.94 -7.12 4.03
N GLU A 115 -9.13 -7.62 3.69
CA GLU A 115 -10.19 -6.85 3.00
C GLU A 115 -10.76 -5.76 3.93
N MET A 116 -11.02 -4.57 3.37
CA MET A 116 -11.64 -3.46 4.07
C MET A 116 -13.10 -3.31 3.61
N GLN A 117 -14.02 -3.99 4.30
CA GLN A 117 -15.40 -4.16 3.83
C GLN A 117 -16.14 -2.87 3.48
N ARG A 118 -15.93 -1.77 4.22
CA ARG A 118 -16.66 -0.50 3.97
C ARG A 118 -15.84 0.57 3.27
N THR A 119 -14.51 0.47 3.29
CA THR A 119 -13.63 1.54 2.79
C THR A 119 -12.72 1.08 1.66
N GLY A 120 -12.54 -0.24 1.46
CA GLY A 120 -11.74 -0.83 0.39
C GLY A 120 -12.29 -0.53 -1.00
N SER A 121 -11.43 -0.64 -2.01
CA SER A 121 -11.75 -0.22 -3.39
C SER A 121 -11.27 -1.21 -4.46
N LEU A 122 -10.75 -2.37 -4.08
CA LEU A 122 -10.20 -3.36 -5.02
C LEU A 122 -11.14 -4.53 -5.29
N LYS A 123 -12.07 -4.82 -4.37
CA LYS A 123 -13.03 -5.91 -4.53
C LYS A 123 -14.43 -5.40 -4.83
N LEU A 124 -15.22 -6.25 -5.48
CA LEU A 124 -16.66 -6.03 -5.66
C LEU A 124 -17.42 -6.06 -4.33
N THR A 125 -16.88 -6.77 -3.33
CA THR A 125 -17.48 -6.96 -2.00
C THR A 125 -17.04 -5.91 -0.97
N SER A 126 -16.13 -5.01 -1.33
CA SER A 126 -15.56 -3.98 -0.46
C SER A 126 -16.00 -2.58 -0.89
N GLY A 127 -16.24 -1.70 0.08
CA GLY A 127 -16.64 -0.32 -0.15
C GLY A 127 -17.84 -0.25 -1.10
N ASP A 128 -17.73 0.60 -2.12
CA ASP A 128 -18.77 0.76 -3.15
C ASP A 128 -18.57 -0.19 -4.35
N GLY A 129 -17.69 -1.19 -4.24
CA GLY A 129 -17.46 -2.18 -5.29
C GLY A 129 -16.81 -1.61 -6.55
N TYR A 130 -15.99 -0.56 -6.41
CA TYR A 130 -15.40 0.16 -7.54
C TYR A 130 -14.45 -0.69 -8.40
N CYS A 131 -13.82 -1.72 -7.81
CA CYS A 131 -12.77 -2.53 -8.46
C CYS A 131 -11.78 -1.62 -9.19
N MET A 132 -11.24 -0.62 -8.48
CA MET A 132 -10.58 0.53 -9.08
C MET A 132 -9.41 0.12 -9.99
N ASN A 133 -8.71 -0.95 -9.63
CA ASN A 133 -7.61 -1.52 -10.41
C ASN A 133 -8.03 -2.11 -11.78
N ASP A 134 -9.31 -2.44 -11.99
CA ASP A 134 -9.87 -3.02 -13.23
C ASP A 134 -10.92 -2.09 -13.89
N ASN A 135 -11.01 -0.84 -13.44
CA ASN A 135 -11.95 0.11 -14.02
C ASN A 135 -11.47 0.61 -15.40
N LYS A 136 -12.18 0.20 -16.45
CA LYS A 136 -11.87 0.51 -17.86
C LYS A 136 -11.92 2.00 -18.23
N GLN A 137 -12.49 2.85 -17.37
CA GLN A 137 -12.51 4.31 -17.60
C GLN A 137 -11.23 4.99 -17.12
N LEU A 138 -10.34 4.28 -16.43
CA LEU A 138 -9.09 4.81 -15.91
C LEU A 138 -7.94 4.63 -16.92
N ASN A 139 -6.93 5.48 -16.81
CA ASN A 139 -5.80 5.56 -17.75
C ASN A 139 -4.67 4.54 -17.49
N SER A 140 -4.77 3.78 -16.41
CA SER A 140 -3.85 2.71 -16.02
C SER A 140 -4.58 1.69 -15.17
N THR A 141 -4.05 0.48 -15.14
CA THR A 141 -4.50 -0.63 -14.30
C THR A 141 -3.30 -1.25 -13.59
N TYR A 142 -3.57 -2.06 -12.58
CA TYR A 142 -2.57 -2.92 -11.93
C TYR A 142 -3.20 -4.23 -11.49
N GLU A 143 -2.38 -5.26 -11.33
CA GLU A 143 -2.85 -6.54 -10.81
C GLU A 143 -3.11 -6.42 -9.31
N ALA A 144 -4.26 -6.89 -8.82
CA ALA A 144 -4.59 -6.89 -7.41
C ALA A 144 -4.81 -8.32 -6.91
N PHE A 145 -4.15 -8.69 -5.81
CA PHE A 145 -4.27 -10.00 -5.19
C PHE A 145 -4.53 -9.87 -3.69
N GLN A 146 -5.53 -10.60 -3.20
CA GLN A 146 -5.70 -10.81 -1.76
C GLN A 146 -4.99 -12.10 -1.34
N TRP A 147 -4.20 -12.03 -0.27
CA TRP A 147 -3.70 -13.24 0.40
C TRP A 147 -4.81 -13.87 1.25
N ILE A 148 -5.07 -15.16 1.07
CA ILE A 148 -6.16 -15.89 1.76
C ILE A 148 -5.67 -16.68 2.98
N GLY A 149 -4.36 -16.87 3.12
CA GLY A 149 -3.79 -17.62 4.24
C GLY A 149 -3.70 -16.81 5.54
N GLU A 150 -3.64 -17.52 6.67
CA GLU A 150 -3.61 -16.93 8.02
C GLU A 150 -2.19 -16.72 8.57
N GLU A 151 -1.15 -17.00 7.78
CA GLU A 151 0.25 -16.98 8.26
C GLU A 151 0.76 -15.56 8.58
N TYR A 152 0.02 -14.53 8.19
CA TYR A 152 0.40 -13.12 8.29
C TYR A 152 -0.70 -12.33 9.00
N PRO A 153 -0.79 -12.41 10.34
CA PRO A 153 -1.75 -11.63 11.11
C PRO A 153 -1.47 -10.13 11.00
N VAL A 154 -2.51 -9.30 11.07
CA VAL A 154 -2.39 -7.84 11.07
C VAL A 154 -3.15 -7.25 12.26
N GLY A 155 -2.78 -6.03 12.67
CA GLY A 155 -3.50 -5.29 13.68
C GLY A 155 -4.94 -5.02 13.25
N GLN A 156 -5.90 -5.11 14.18
CA GLN A 156 -7.30 -4.85 13.91
C GLN A 156 -7.56 -3.34 13.76
N VAL A 157 -8.44 -3.00 12.83
CA VAL A 157 -8.86 -1.62 12.55
C VAL A 157 -10.39 -1.59 12.48
N ASP A 158 -11.00 -0.50 12.94
CA ASP A 158 -12.44 -0.30 12.82
C ASP A 158 -12.87 -0.31 11.33
N ARG A 159 -14.04 -0.88 11.04
CA ARG A 159 -14.52 -1.03 9.66
C ARG A 159 -14.78 0.31 8.98
N ASP A 160 -14.99 1.38 9.75
CA ASP A 160 -15.31 2.72 9.24
C ASP A 160 -14.07 3.58 9.03
N VAL A 161 -12.90 3.07 9.41
CA VAL A 161 -11.61 3.72 9.19
C VAL A 161 -11.10 3.34 7.80
N CYS A 162 -10.71 4.32 6.98
CA CYS A 162 -9.97 4.02 5.75
C CYS A 162 -8.54 3.59 6.08
N CYS A 163 -8.02 2.64 5.27
CA CYS A 163 -6.67 2.07 5.23
C CYS A 163 -5.49 3.00 5.58
#